data_AF-A0A9D2C1M2-F1
#
_entry.id   AF-A0A9D2C1M2-F1
#
_cell.length_a   1.000
_cell.length_b   1.000
_cell.length_c   1.000
_cell.angle_alpha   90.00
_cell.angle_beta   90.00
_cell.angle_gamma   90.00
#
_symmetry.space_group_name_H-M   'P 1'
#
loop_
_entity.id
_entity.type
_entity.pdbx_description
1 polymer ?
#
loop_
_entity_poly.entity_id
_entity_poly.type
_entity_poly.pdbx_seq_one_letter_code
_entity_poly.pdbx_strand_id
1 'polypeptide(L)'
;MAFSHAIGAMKELYLENARDAFALCYLYAGPVRQALPLLRSALEDALYLDKRREKALSGQEGFLWAVQEACNEFYEKDPFGRKKYKKHKKDTGDSVTLPFFLTDSLRAVLKLHGVYRAPLYLVLAREYTPEEAARILDTSPRRVEALIQKALKKLKFSREKAAQALSVLRLEEEDAARIWQRVEEAAAQPDFEKKHRSRRIWRGLDQAVPYLALAIVVLGIAAYLGVGQGWFTGEAYTPTAPQEALESSSGPAATGDLTVYVPEEGGFAEYVVHDTPYRPEDVLRQMVYLGGAPAGVSLLSSSQESLSAVWELSEEASSLAGEEGERTLQAMAATIGGYYGDSLEELSLRCQGEELTVNGKTAQDFLGGQLTVTRTGETDYRE
;
A
#
# COMPACT_ATOMS: atom_id res chain seq x y z
N MET A 1 38.70 0.60 20.39
CA MET A 1 38.79 0.16 21.80
C MET A 1 37.45 0.19 22.53
N ALA A 2 36.68 1.29 22.48
CA ALA A 2 35.36 1.33 23.14
C ALA A 2 34.35 0.31 22.57
N PHE A 3 34.31 0.14 21.24
CA PHE A 3 33.40 -0.81 20.59
C PHE A 3 33.75 -2.28 20.87
N SER A 4 35.03 -2.63 20.87
CA SER A 4 35.49 -3.99 21.19
C SER A 4 35.20 -4.38 22.64
N HIS A 5 35.33 -3.44 23.58
CA HIS A 5 34.94 -3.67 24.97
C HIS A 5 33.42 -3.84 25.12
N ALA A 6 32.64 -3.04 24.39
CA ALA A 6 31.18 -3.18 24.38
C ALA A 6 30.70 -4.53 23.83
N ILE A 7 31.39 -5.08 22.81
CA ILE A 7 31.09 -6.43 22.29
C ILE A 7 31.32 -7.49 23.38
N GLY A 8 32.46 -7.43 24.08
CA GLY A 8 32.76 -8.37 25.16
C GLY A 8 31.72 -8.33 26.29
N ALA A 9 31.43 -7.14 26.81
CA ALA A 9 30.44 -6.98 27.88
C ALA A 9 29.02 -7.40 27.45
N MET A 10 28.64 -7.12 26.20
CA MET A 10 27.33 -7.53 25.68
C MET A 10 27.24 -9.04 25.44
N LYS A 11 28.35 -9.71 25.11
CA LYS A 11 28.43 -11.17 25.00
C LYS A 11 28.10 -11.84 26.32
N GLU A 12 28.74 -11.38 27.41
CA GLU A 12 28.52 -11.91 28.76
C GLU A 12 27.06 -11.73 29.17
N LEU A 13 26.52 -10.51 29.03
CA LEU A 13 25.11 -10.22 29.32
C LEU A 13 24.15 -11.06 28.48
N TYR A 14 24.46 -11.27 27.19
CA TYR A 14 23.65 -12.12 26.32
C TYR A 14 23.69 -13.57 26.77
N LEU A 15 24.86 -14.15 27.03
CA LEU A 15 24.98 -15.56 27.41
C LEU A 15 24.27 -15.85 28.74
N GLU A 16 24.36 -14.94 29.70
CA GLU A 16 23.61 -15.03 30.97
C GLU A 16 22.08 -14.95 30.77
N ASN A 17 21.62 -14.21 29.76
CA ASN A 17 20.20 -13.93 29.52
C ASN A 17 19.65 -14.53 28.22
N ALA A 18 20.37 -15.49 27.62
CA ALA A 18 20.11 -15.97 26.27
C ALA A 18 18.71 -16.58 26.15
N ARG A 19 18.30 -17.30 27.20
CA ARG A 19 16.97 -17.89 27.31
C ARG A 19 15.87 -16.84 27.27
N ASP A 20 16.02 -15.78 28.06
CA ASP A 20 15.01 -14.73 28.19
C ASP A 20 14.93 -13.88 26.92
N ALA A 21 16.08 -13.53 26.34
CA ALA A 21 16.14 -12.84 25.06
C ALA A 21 15.46 -13.65 23.94
N PHE A 22 15.75 -14.95 23.85
CA PHE A 22 15.11 -15.82 22.87
C PHE A 22 13.61 -15.99 23.11
N ALA A 23 13.19 -16.18 24.35
CA ALA A 23 11.78 -16.34 24.70
C ALA A 23 10.96 -15.11 24.30
N LEU A 24 11.47 -13.90 24.55
CA LEU A 24 10.85 -12.66 24.09
C LEU A 24 10.74 -12.65 22.55
N CYS A 25 11.84 -12.87 21.82
CA CYS A 25 11.80 -12.91 20.35
C CYS A 25 10.82 -13.97 19.80
N TYR A 26 10.77 -15.15 20.41
CA TYR A 26 9.87 -16.23 20.03
C TYR A 26 8.41 -15.87 20.26
N LEU A 27 8.10 -15.21 21.38
CA LEU A 27 6.73 -14.79 21.69
C LEU A 27 6.19 -13.78 20.68
N TYR A 28 7.03 -12.94 20.08
CA TYR A 28 6.61 -11.98 19.06
C TYR A 28 6.61 -12.57 17.65
N ALA A 29 7.68 -13.29 17.28
CA ALA A 29 7.84 -13.85 15.94
C ALA A 29 6.93 -15.06 15.69
N GLY A 30 6.81 -15.98 16.65
CA GLY A 30 6.11 -17.25 16.50
C GLY A 30 7.05 -18.40 16.13
N PRO A 31 7.38 -18.66 14.84
CA PRO A 31 8.23 -19.79 14.48
C PRO A 31 9.72 -19.52 14.73
N VAL A 32 10.48 -20.56 15.09
CA VAL A 32 11.94 -20.47 15.38
C VAL A 32 12.73 -19.88 14.23
N ARG A 33 12.35 -20.22 12.98
CA ARG A 33 12.96 -19.68 11.76
C ARG A 33 12.88 -18.16 11.66
N GLN A 34 11.95 -17.51 12.35
CA GLN A 34 11.84 -16.06 12.44
C GLN A 34 12.39 -15.52 13.76
N ALA A 35 12.23 -16.26 14.86
CA ALA A 35 12.72 -15.86 16.17
C ALA A 35 14.25 -15.74 16.23
N LEU A 36 15.00 -16.66 15.63
CA LEU A 36 16.47 -16.62 15.65
C LEU A 36 17.05 -15.46 14.82
N PRO A 37 16.59 -15.20 13.57
CA PRO A 37 16.99 -13.99 12.86
C PRO A 37 16.58 -12.70 13.58
N LEU A 38 15.41 -12.68 14.23
CA LEU A 38 14.98 -11.54 15.03
C LEU A 38 15.91 -11.31 16.22
N LEU A 39 16.26 -12.36 16.96
CA LEU A 39 17.20 -12.28 18.08
C LEU A 39 18.56 -11.76 17.61
N ARG A 40 19.10 -12.31 16.51
CA ARG A 40 20.33 -11.81 15.89
C ARG A 40 20.23 -10.32 15.56
N SER A 41 19.16 -9.90 14.87
CA SER A 41 18.96 -8.49 14.51
C SER A 41 18.83 -7.59 15.75
N ALA A 42 18.20 -8.09 16.82
CA ALA A 42 18.07 -7.37 18.08
C ALA A 42 19.43 -7.16 18.76
N LEU A 43 20.30 -8.17 18.75
CA LEU A 43 21.67 -8.08 19.26
C LEU A 43 22.54 -7.14 18.41
N GLU A 44 22.44 -7.23 17.09
CA GLU A 44 23.13 -6.29 16.17
C GLU A 44 22.67 -4.83 16.40
N ASP A 45 21.37 -4.61 16.62
CA ASP A 45 20.81 -3.29 16.94
C ASP A 45 21.24 -2.79 18.33
N ALA A 46 21.27 -3.67 19.35
CA ALA A 46 21.77 -3.34 20.68
C ALA A 46 23.27 -2.99 20.64
N LEU A 47 24.04 -3.66 19.79
CA LEU A 47 25.44 -3.35 19.56
C LEU A 47 25.64 -2.06 18.77
N TYR A 48 24.78 -1.72 17.80
CA TYR A 48 25.04 -0.59 16.91
C TYR A 48 24.39 0.73 17.35
N LEU A 49 23.18 0.68 17.89
CA LEU A 49 22.44 1.89 18.25
C LEU A 49 22.91 2.41 19.62
N ASP A 50 23.52 3.59 19.64
CA ASP A 50 24.14 4.16 20.85
C ASP A 50 23.19 4.19 22.06
N LYS A 51 21.96 4.68 21.89
CA LYS A 51 20.94 4.67 22.96
C LYS A 51 20.59 3.26 23.47
N ARG A 52 20.54 2.27 22.57
CA ARG A 52 20.26 0.88 22.96
C ARG A 52 21.49 0.23 23.59
N ARG A 53 22.68 0.55 23.10
CA ARG A 53 23.95 0.05 23.65
C ARG A 53 24.14 0.53 25.08
N GLU A 54 23.96 1.82 25.33
CA GLU A 54 24.08 2.42 26.67
C GLU A 54 23.10 1.78 27.67
N LYS A 55 21.82 1.64 27.28
CA LYS A 55 20.83 0.95 28.12
C LYS A 55 21.13 -0.54 28.26
N ALA A 56 21.53 -1.23 27.20
CA ALA A 56 21.85 -2.65 27.27
C ALA A 56 23.02 -2.94 28.22
N LEU A 57 24.03 -2.06 28.23
CA LEU A 57 25.19 -2.16 29.11
C LEU A 57 24.91 -1.68 30.55
N SER A 58 23.74 -1.11 30.84
CA SER A 58 23.39 -0.67 32.21
C SER A 58 23.00 -1.83 33.13
N GLY A 59 22.84 -3.04 32.60
CA GLY A 59 22.52 -4.25 33.35
C GLY A 59 21.48 -5.14 32.65
N GLN A 60 21.06 -6.18 33.35
CA GLN A 60 20.12 -7.20 32.83
C GLN A 60 18.79 -6.61 32.33
N GLU A 61 18.15 -5.74 33.11
CA GLU A 61 16.87 -5.12 32.74
C GLU A 61 16.99 -4.28 31.46
N GLY A 62 18.09 -3.52 31.36
CA GLY A 62 18.37 -2.67 30.21
C GLY A 62 18.69 -3.47 28.94
N PHE A 63 19.39 -4.61 29.10
CA PHE A 63 19.61 -5.57 28.01
C PHE A 63 18.30 -6.16 27.49
N LEU A 64 17.44 -6.65 28.39
CA LEU A 64 16.14 -7.21 28.02
C LEU A 64 15.22 -6.13 27.43
N TRP A 65 15.29 -4.88 27.90
CA TRP A 65 14.60 -3.74 27.27
C TRP A 65 15.04 -3.55 25.81
N ALA A 66 16.34 -3.61 25.51
CA ALA A 66 16.84 -3.44 24.15
C ALA A 66 16.33 -4.54 23.20
N VAL A 67 16.26 -5.79 23.69
CA VAL A 67 15.70 -6.93 22.94
C VAL A 67 14.19 -6.77 22.76
N GLN A 68 13.48 -6.41 23.82
CA GLN A 68 12.03 -6.19 23.81
C GLN A 68 11.62 -5.10 22.83
N GLU A 69 12.39 -4.01 22.76
CA GLU A 69 12.14 -2.92 21.83
C GLU A 69 12.30 -3.37 20.37
N ALA A 70 13.32 -4.17 20.06
CA ALA A 70 13.47 -4.76 18.73
C ALA A 70 12.31 -5.70 18.38
N CYS A 71 11.77 -6.43 19.37
CA CYS A 71 10.59 -7.29 19.18
C CYS A 71 9.31 -6.47 18.94
N ASN A 72 9.13 -5.35 19.64
CA ASN A 72 8.01 -4.44 19.43
C ASN A 72 8.06 -3.85 18.02
N GLU A 73 9.22 -3.34 17.56
CA GLU A 73 9.37 -2.84 16.19
C GLU A 73 9.04 -3.90 15.13
N PHE A 74 9.49 -5.14 15.35
CA PHE A 74 9.16 -6.25 14.45
C PHE A 74 7.65 -6.51 14.40
N TYR A 75 6.99 -6.48 15.56
CA TYR A 75 5.56 -6.69 15.68
C TYR A 75 4.74 -5.53 15.12
N GLU A 76 5.17 -4.28 15.26
CA GLU A 76 4.47 -3.13 14.68
C GLU A 76 4.46 -3.16 13.15
N LYS A 77 5.53 -3.67 12.54
CA LYS A 77 5.61 -3.84 11.08
C LYS A 77 4.66 -4.91 10.53
N ASP A 78 4.41 -5.97 11.29
CA ASP A 78 3.41 -7.00 10.96
C ASP A 78 2.83 -7.64 12.23
N PRO A 79 1.80 -7.04 12.85
CA PRO A 79 1.29 -7.46 14.17
C PRO A 79 0.65 -8.84 14.17
N PHE A 80 0.40 -9.42 13.00
CA PHE A 80 -0.14 -10.76 12.87
C PHE A 80 0.76 -11.72 12.09
N GLY A 81 1.89 -11.26 11.53
CA GLY A 81 2.93 -12.11 10.94
C GLY A 81 2.40 -13.18 9.98
N ARG A 82 1.28 -12.92 9.31
CA ARG A 82 0.55 -13.90 8.47
C ARG A 82 0.71 -13.62 6.98
N LYS A 83 1.53 -12.65 6.58
CA LYS A 83 1.97 -12.62 5.18
C LYS A 83 2.80 -13.86 4.95
N LYS A 84 2.23 -14.82 4.20
CA LYS A 84 2.89 -16.04 3.75
C LYS A 84 4.29 -15.64 3.30
N TYR A 85 5.31 -16.00 4.07
CA TYR A 85 6.69 -15.89 3.62
C TYR A 85 6.70 -16.57 2.26
N LYS A 86 6.91 -15.81 1.17
CA LYS A 86 7.11 -16.43 -0.16
C LYS A 86 8.14 -17.52 0.09
N LYS A 87 7.83 -18.76 -0.31
CA LYS A 87 8.74 -19.91 -0.21
C LYS A 87 10.02 -19.51 -0.93
N HIS A 88 10.95 -18.87 -0.23
CA HIS A 88 12.27 -18.64 -0.75
C HIS A 88 12.86 -20.02 -0.95
N LYS A 89 13.44 -20.18 -2.15
CA LYS A 89 14.09 -21.38 -2.65
C LYS A 89 14.88 -21.99 -1.49
N LYS A 90 14.51 -23.22 -1.10
CA LYS A 90 15.01 -24.02 0.01
C LYS A 90 16.45 -23.61 0.39
N ASP A 91 16.61 -22.68 1.32
CA ASP A 91 17.91 -22.46 1.96
C ASP A 91 18.20 -23.77 2.69
N THR A 92 19.13 -24.53 2.15
CA THR A 92 19.63 -25.80 2.67
C THR A 92 20.55 -25.55 3.87
N GLY A 93 20.07 -24.78 4.84
CA GLY A 93 20.77 -24.46 6.07
C GLY A 93 19.77 -24.51 7.22
N ASP A 94 19.83 -25.60 7.97
CA ASP A 94 19.22 -25.80 9.28
C ASP A 94 17.68 -25.77 9.28
N SER A 95 17.07 -26.95 9.15
CA SER A 95 15.77 -27.17 9.78
C SER A 95 15.97 -27.07 11.29
N VAL A 96 16.01 -25.84 11.81
CA VAL A 96 16.06 -25.62 13.26
C VAL A 96 14.75 -26.17 13.80
N THR A 97 14.84 -27.36 14.39
CA THR A 97 13.77 -27.97 15.16
C THR A 97 13.50 -27.09 16.36
N LEU A 98 12.23 -26.99 16.76
CA LEU A 98 11.91 -26.30 18.01
C LEU A 98 12.71 -26.96 19.14
N PRO A 99 13.47 -26.19 19.94
CA PRO A 99 14.22 -26.75 21.08
C PRO A 99 13.29 -27.22 22.21
N PHE A 100 11.97 -27.17 21.99
CA PHE A 100 10.94 -27.55 22.96
C PHE A 100 9.64 -27.95 22.26
N PHE A 101 8.75 -28.63 22.98
CA PHE A 101 7.46 -29.06 22.46
C PHE A 101 6.41 -27.94 22.49
N LEU A 102 5.75 -27.72 21.35
CA LEU A 102 4.70 -26.71 21.22
C LEU A 102 3.37 -27.23 21.78
N THR A 103 3.11 -26.96 23.06
CA THR A 103 1.85 -27.32 23.73
C THR A 103 0.68 -26.47 23.24
N ASP A 104 -0.55 -26.99 23.33
CA ASP A 104 -1.76 -26.23 22.95
C ASP A 104 -1.95 -24.97 23.80
N SER A 105 -1.52 -25.02 25.07
CA SER A 105 -1.49 -23.85 25.95
C SER A 105 -0.56 -22.75 25.43
N LEU A 106 0.64 -23.11 24.96
CA LEU A 106 1.59 -22.15 24.38
C LEU A 106 1.06 -21.58 23.06
N ARG A 107 0.41 -22.40 22.22
CA ARG A 107 -0.26 -21.93 21.00
C ARG A 107 -1.36 -20.92 21.30
N ALA A 108 -2.11 -21.11 22.38
CA ALA A 108 -3.13 -20.15 22.81
C ALA A 108 -2.51 -18.81 23.24
N VAL A 109 -1.38 -18.84 23.96
CA VAL A 109 -0.64 -17.62 24.35
C VAL A 109 -0.12 -16.86 23.11
N LEU A 110 0.45 -17.58 22.13
CA LEU A 110 0.94 -16.97 20.88
C LEU A 110 -0.19 -16.33 20.03
N LYS A 111 -1.46 -16.71 20.23
CA LYS A 111 -2.60 -16.06 19.56
C LYS A 111 -3.00 -14.73 20.18
N LEU A 112 -2.56 -14.41 21.40
CA LEU A 112 -2.84 -13.13 22.03
C LEU A 112 -2.17 -11.99 21.26
N HIS A 113 -2.66 -10.76 21.42
CA HIS A 113 -1.94 -9.58 20.92
C HIS A 113 -0.56 -9.46 21.60
N GLY A 114 0.47 -9.01 20.87
CA GLY A 114 1.87 -8.96 21.31
C GLY A 114 2.07 -8.27 22.67
N VAL A 115 1.33 -7.19 22.93
CA VAL A 115 1.33 -6.41 24.18
C VAL A 115 1.06 -7.26 25.43
N TYR A 116 0.35 -8.39 25.32
CA TYR A 116 0.06 -9.27 26.45
C TYR A 116 1.13 -10.34 26.70
N ARG A 117 1.96 -10.66 25.70
CA ARG A 117 2.81 -11.86 25.72
C ARG A 117 4.04 -11.66 26.63
N ALA A 118 4.75 -10.54 26.48
CA ALA A 118 5.94 -10.24 27.30
C ALA A 118 5.65 -10.08 28.81
N PRO A 119 4.59 -9.35 29.24
CA PRO A 119 4.22 -9.27 30.67
C PRO A 119 3.93 -10.65 31.28
N LEU A 120 3.24 -11.53 30.54
CA LEU A 120 2.95 -12.89 31.01
C LEU A 120 4.24 -13.69 31.21
N TYR A 121 5.19 -13.59 30.29
CA TYR A 121 6.46 -14.31 30.39
C TYR A 121 7.30 -13.83 31.56
N LEU A 122 7.54 -12.52 31.66
CA LEU A 122 8.42 -11.94 32.68
C LEU A 122 7.88 -12.24 34.09
N VAL A 123 6.59 -11.97 34.34
CA VAL A 123 6.05 -12.10 35.70
C VAL A 123 5.67 -13.54 36.04
N LEU A 124 5.08 -14.32 35.12
CA LEU A 124 4.59 -15.66 35.46
C LEU A 124 5.61 -16.76 35.23
N ALA A 125 6.47 -16.66 34.21
CA ALA A 125 7.42 -17.74 33.88
C ALA A 125 8.81 -17.52 34.49
N ARG A 126 9.19 -16.26 34.73
CA ARG A 126 10.49 -15.88 35.27
C ARG A 126 10.43 -15.21 36.64
N GLU A 127 9.22 -15.06 37.19
CA GLU A 127 8.98 -14.55 38.55
C GLU A 127 9.53 -13.15 38.81
N TYR A 128 9.72 -12.34 37.76
CA TYR A 128 10.08 -10.93 37.94
C TYR A 128 8.99 -10.19 38.70
N THR A 129 9.41 -9.25 39.53
CA THR A 129 8.47 -8.34 40.16
C THR A 129 7.79 -7.47 39.10
N PRO A 130 6.56 -6.98 39.34
CA PRO A 130 5.89 -6.06 38.44
C PRO A 130 6.69 -4.78 38.16
N GLU A 131 7.58 -4.38 39.07
CA GLU A 131 8.46 -3.21 38.96
C GLU A 131 9.60 -3.46 37.98
N GLU A 132 10.29 -4.60 38.10
CA GLU A 132 11.37 -4.99 37.17
C GLU A 132 10.80 -5.20 35.76
N ALA A 133 9.66 -5.88 35.65
CA ALA A 133 8.98 -6.07 34.38
C ALA A 133 8.53 -4.73 33.76
N ALA A 134 8.10 -3.76 34.58
CA ALA A 134 7.74 -2.42 34.14
C ALA A 134 8.94 -1.66 33.54
N ARG A 135 10.14 -1.81 34.10
CA ARG A 135 11.38 -1.22 33.56
C ARG A 135 11.75 -1.83 32.21
N ILE A 136 11.64 -3.16 32.07
CA ILE A 136 11.91 -3.86 30.80
C ILE A 136 10.91 -3.46 29.71
N LEU A 137 9.64 -3.28 30.07
CA LEU A 137 8.57 -2.96 29.13
C LEU A 137 8.36 -1.47 28.87
N ASP A 138 9.09 -0.60 29.58
CA ASP A 138 8.92 0.87 29.56
C ASP A 138 7.46 1.30 29.87
N THR A 139 6.87 0.71 30.91
CA THR A 139 5.49 0.98 31.34
C THR A 139 5.38 1.10 32.86
N SER A 140 4.18 1.37 33.39
CA SER A 140 3.95 1.39 34.84
C SER A 140 3.63 0.00 35.40
N PRO A 141 4.02 -0.33 36.65
CA PRO A 141 3.78 -1.65 37.25
C PRO A 141 2.29 -2.00 37.31
N ARG A 142 1.43 -1.01 37.59
CA ARG A 142 -0.04 -1.18 37.55
C ARG A 142 -0.54 -1.61 36.17
N ARG A 143 0.07 -1.08 35.09
CA ARG A 143 -0.28 -1.46 33.72
C ARG A 143 0.15 -2.89 33.42
N VAL A 144 1.33 -3.32 33.88
CA VAL A 144 1.81 -4.70 33.75
C VAL A 144 0.82 -5.67 34.39
N GLU A 145 0.39 -5.42 35.63
CA GLU A 145 -0.60 -6.25 36.32
C GLU A 145 -1.94 -6.28 35.59
N ALA A 146 -2.43 -5.12 35.13
CA ALA A 146 -3.68 -5.03 34.38
C ALA A 146 -3.61 -5.80 33.06
N LEU A 147 -2.47 -5.77 32.37
CA LEU A 147 -2.26 -6.55 31.13
C LEU A 147 -2.27 -8.05 31.42
N ILE A 148 -1.61 -8.50 32.49
CA ILE A 148 -1.61 -9.91 32.90
C ILE A 148 -3.04 -10.38 33.22
N GLN A 149 -3.79 -9.62 34.02
CA GLN A 149 -5.18 -9.97 34.35
C GLN A 149 -6.06 -10.05 33.10
N LYS A 150 -5.95 -9.08 32.19
CA LYS A 150 -6.70 -9.09 30.92
C LYS A 150 -6.30 -10.27 30.05
N ALA A 151 -5.02 -10.61 29.99
CA ALA A 151 -4.52 -11.73 29.20
C ALA A 151 -5.02 -13.08 29.74
N LEU A 152 -4.97 -13.29 31.06
CA LEU A 152 -5.48 -14.51 31.70
C LEU A 152 -7.00 -14.67 31.49
N LYS A 153 -7.77 -13.57 31.58
CA LYS A 153 -9.20 -13.58 31.24
C LYS A 153 -9.45 -13.99 29.79
N LYS A 154 -8.64 -13.51 28.85
CA LYS A 154 -8.74 -13.87 27.41
C LYS A 154 -8.37 -15.34 27.16
N LEU A 155 -7.36 -15.86 27.85
CA LEU A 155 -6.91 -17.24 27.72
C LEU A 155 -7.82 -18.25 28.45
N LYS A 156 -8.59 -17.79 29.45
CA LYS A 156 -9.31 -18.65 30.39
C LYS A 156 -8.37 -19.64 31.10
N PHE A 157 -7.16 -19.19 31.43
CA PHE A 157 -6.13 -20.00 32.10
C PHE A 157 -5.99 -19.61 33.57
N SER A 158 -5.57 -20.57 34.40
CA SER A 158 -4.98 -20.27 35.71
C SER A 158 -3.57 -19.69 35.53
N ARG A 159 -3.09 -18.94 36.54
CA ARG A 159 -1.72 -18.39 36.53
C ARG A 159 -0.66 -19.48 36.37
N GLU A 160 -0.81 -20.57 37.11
CA GLU A 160 0.10 -21.72 37.08
C GLU A 160 0.15 -22.39 35.69
N LYS A 161 -1.01 -22.57 35.05
CA LYS A 161 -1.07 -23.15 33.70
C LYS A 161 -0.38 -22.27 32.67
N ALA A 162 -0.52 -20.95 32.78
CA ALA A 162 0.18 -20.00 31.91
C ALA A 162 1.70 -20.00 32.17
N ALA A 163 2.13 -20.05 33.44
CA ALA A 163 3.53 -20.16 33.83
C ALA A 163 4.18 -21.43 33.28
N GLN A 164 3.53 -22.59 33.45
CA GLN A 164 4.01 -23.87 32.91
C GLN A 164 4.08 -23.88 31.39
N ALA A 165 3.13 -23.25 30.69
CA ALA A 165 3.17 -23.18 29.23
C ALA A 165 4.35 -22.34 28.71
N LEU A 166 4.76 -21.33 29.46
CA LEU A 166 5.82 -20.39 29.10
C LEU A 166 7.21 -20.82 29.57
N SER A 167 7.30 -21.58 30.68
CA SER A 167 8.58 -22.08 31.21
C SER A 167 9.27 -23.09 30.28
N VAL A 168 8.51 -23.66 29.32
CA VAL A 168 8.99 -24.54 28.26
C VAL A 168 9.90 -23.82 27.26
N LEU A 169 9.82 -22.48 27.16
CA LEU A 169 10.69 -21.69 26.29
C LEU A 169 12.14 -21.75 26.81
N ARG A 170 12.99 -22.41 26.02
CA ARG A 170 14.41 -22.59 26.28
C ARG A 170 15.19 -22.46 24.97
N LEU A 171 16.40 -21.93 25.08
CA LEU A 171 17.40 -21.94 24.02
C LEU A 171 18.56 -22.79 24.53
N GLU A 172 19.06 -23.70 23.71
CA GLU A 172 20.25 -24.49 24.05
C GLU A 172 21.49 -23.58 24.07
N GLU A 173 22.43 -23.86 24.98
CA GLU A 173 23.64 -23.04 25.14
C GLU A 173 24.50 -23.02 23.87
N GLU A 174 24.54 -24.15 23.14
CA GLU A 174 25.24 -24.23 21.85
C GLU A 174 24.63 -23.30 20.80
N ASP A 175 23.30 -23.26 20.71
CA ASP A 175 22.60 -22.38 19.77
C ASP A 175 22.78 -20.92 20.16
N ALA A 176 22.77 -20.60 21.46
CA ALA A 176 23.08 -19.25 21.94
C ALA A 176 24.50 -18.82 21.52
N ALA A 177 25.50 -19.67 21.76
CA ALA A 177 26.88 -19.40 21.35
C ALA A 177 27.01 -19.22 19.82
N ARG A 178 26.34 -20.06 19.02
CA ARG A 178 26.32 -19.95 17.55
C ARG A 178 25.67 -18.65 17.07
N ILE A 179 24.59 -18.20 17.69
CA ILE A 179 23.95 -16.93 17.34
C ILE A 179 24.90 -15.77 17.62
N TRP A 180 25.57 -15.78 18.77
CA TRP A 180 26.53 -14.75 19.11
C TRP A 180 27.72 -14.74 18.15
N GLN A 181 28.26 -15.91 17.79
CA GLN A 181 29.32 -16.00 16.79
C GLN A 181 28.91 -15.36 15.45
N ARG A 182 27.67 -15.59 14.99
CA ARG A 182 27.14 -14.94 13.78
C ARG A 182 27.01 -13.43 13.93
N VAL A 183 26.80 -12.91 15.13
CA VAL A 183 26.78 -11.47 15.42
C VAL A 183 28.21 -10.90 15.39
N GLU A 184 29.18 -11.60 15.97
CA GLU A 184 30.61 -11.23 15.90
C GLU A 184 31.11 -11.21 14.45
N GLU A 185 30.77 -12.23 13.67
CA GLU A 185 31.08 -12.31 12.23
C GLU A 185 30.42 -11.16 11.46
N ALA A 186 29.18 -10.80 11.79
CA ALA A 186 28.50 -9.66 11.17
C ALA A 186 29.17 -8.34 11.53
N ALA A 187 29.52 -8.14 12.80
CA ALA A 187 30.17 -6.94 13.30
C ALA A 187 31.59 -6.76 12.73
N ALA A 188 32.26 -7.84 12.36
CA ALA A 188 33.57 -7.82 11.71
C ALA A 188 33.51 -7.42 10.22
N GLN A 189 32.33 -7.46 9.58
CA GLN A 189 32.18 -7.10 8.18
C GLN A 189 32.26 -5.57 7.97
N PRO A 190 32.96 -5.09 6.92
CA PRO A 190 33.11 -3.65 6.67
C PRO A 190 31.80 -2.95 6.30
N ASP A 191 30.82 -3.68 5.77
CA ASP A 191 29.51 -3.14 5.39
C ASP A 191 28.50 -3.10 6.55
N PHE A 192 28.86 -3.62 7.73
CA PHE A 192 28.02 -3.61 8.91
C PHE A 192 27.58 -2.19 9.26
N GLU A 193 28.52 -1.25 9.36
CA GLU A 193 28.17 0.14 9.69
C GLU A 193 27.27 0.77 8.64
N LYS A 194 27.54 0.56 7.34
CA LYS A 194 26.72 1.14 6.26
C LYS A 194 25.28 0.65 6.32
N LYS A 195 25.09 -0.65 6.54
CA LYS A 195 23.78 -1.28 6.65
C LYS A 195 23.00 -0.79 7.88
N HIS A 196 23.67 -0.56 9.00
CA HIS A 196 23.01 -0.04 10.19
C HIS A 196 22.78 1.48 10.15
N ARG A 197 23.65 2.27 9.49
CA ARG A 197 23.39 3.69 9.20
C ARG A 197 22.15 3.86 8.34
N SER A 198 22.05 3.11 7.24
CA SER A 198 20.88 3.19 6.37
C SER A 198 19.61 2.76 7.12
N ARG A 199 19.65 1.68 7.90
CA ARG A 199 18.52 1.28 8.76
C ARG A 199 18.13 2.37 9.77
N ARG A 200 19.09 3.07 10.39
CA ARG A 200 18.82 4.19 11.30
C ARG A 200 18.10 5.34 10.57
N ILE A 201 18.53 5.67 9.35
CA ILE A 201 17.89 6.70 8.52
C ILE A 201 16.47 6.29 8.15
N TRP A 202 16.27 5.05 7.68
CA TRP A 202 14.94 4.53 7.34
C TRP A 202 14.01 4.50 8.55
N ARG A 203 14.49 4.09 9.74
CA ARG A 203 13.71 4.16 11.00
C ARG A 203 13.32 5.60 11.35
N GLY A 204 14.24 6.54 11.19
CA GLY A 204 13.96 7.96 11.41
C GLY A 204 12.92 8.52 10.44
N LEU A 205 12.99 8.09 9.17
CA LEU A 205 12.00 8.44 8.15
C LEU A 205 10.63 7.86 8.51
N ASP A 206 10.53 6.57 8.82
CA ASP A 206 9.27 5.88 9.18
C ASP A 206 8.56 6.58 10.35
N GLN A 207 9.32 7.00 11.38
CA GLN A 207 8.78 7.76 12.51
C GLN A 207 8.36 9.18 12.12
N ALA A 208 9.02 9.79 11.13
CA ALA A 208 8.74 11.14 10.65
C ALA A 208 7.57 11.20 9.64
N VAL A 209 7.24 10.10 8.95
CA VAL A 209 6.15 10.03 7.95
C VAL A 209 4.84 10.66 8.42
N PRO A 210 4.26 10.35 9.61
CA PRO A 210 3.01 10.96 10.04
C PRO A 210 3.13 12.48 10.25
N TYR A 211 4.29 12.96 10.71
CA TYR A 211 4.55 14.38 10.89
C TYR A 211 4.77 15.10 9.56
N LEU A 212 5.45 14.46 8.60
CA LEU A 212 5.61 14.97 7.24
C LEU A 212 4.25 15.05 6.53
N ALA A 213 3.40 14.03 6.68
CA ALA A 213 2.04 14.06 6.16
C ALA A 213 1.24 15.22 6.77
N LEU A 214 1.32 15.42 8.09
CA LEU A 214 0.67 16.54 8.75
C LEU A 214 1.24 17.90 8.30
N ALA A 215 2.55 18.01 8.10
CA ALA A 215 3.18 19.21 7.58
C ALA A 215 2.69 19.55 6.17
N ILE A 216 2.53 18.55 5.29
CA ILE A 216 1.96 18.74 3.95
C ILE A 216 0.51 19.23 4.04
N VAL A 217 -0.29 18.66 4.93
CA VAL A 217 -1.68 19.13 5.16
C VAL A 217 -1.71 20.58 5.65
N VAL A 218 -0.87 20.92 6.63
CA VAL A 218 -0.76 22.29 7.14
C VAL A 218 -0.30 23.25 6.05
N LEU A 219 0.64 22.84 5.20
CA LEU A 219 1.12 23.63 4.07
C LEU A 219 0.02 23.83 3.03
N GLY A 220 -0.79 22.80 2.77
CA GLY A 220 -1.99 22.90 1.92
C GLY A 220 -3.03 23.87 2.48
N ILE A 221 -3.30 23.82 3.79
CA ILE A 221 -4.20 24.77 4.47
C ILE A 221 -3.63 26.20 4.40
N ALA A 222 -2.34 26.38 4.66
CA ALA A 222 -1.67 27.67 4.59
C ALA A 222 -1.67 28.23 3.16
N ALA A 223 -1.49 27.38 2.15
CA ALA A 223 -1.60 27.77 0.75
C ALA A 223 -3.02 28.19 0.39
N TYR A 224 -4.04 27.41 0.81
CA TYR A 224 -5.45 27.75 0.60
C TYR A 224 -5.83 29.09 1.23
N LEU A 225 -5.46 29.30 2.51
CA LEU A 225 -5.70 30.57 3.21
C LEU A 225 -4.88 31.71 2.60
N GLY A 226 -3.65 31.43 2.17
CA GLY A 226 -2.77 32.40 1.51
C GLY A 226 -3.33 32.88 0.18
N VAL A 227 -3.95 31.99 -0.61
CA VAL A 227 -4.71 32.38 -1.81
C VAL A 227 -5.90 33.25 -1.41
N GLY A 228 -6.69 32.82 -0.42
CA GLY A 228 -7.81 33.60 0.15
C GLY A 228 -7.43 35.02 0.53
N GLN A 229 -6.28 35.19 1.16
CA GLN A 229 -5.77 36.47 1.68
C GLN A 229 -4.85 37.21 0.69
N GLY A 230 -4.62 36.68 -0.50
CA GLY A 230 -3.80 37.34 -1.53
C GLY A 230 -2.30 37.35 -1.26
N TRP A 231 -1.78 36.43 -0.44
CA TRP A 231 -0.36 36.39 -0.08
C TRP A 231 0.57 36.17 -1.29
N PHE A 232 0.07 35.53 -2.35
CA PHE A 232 0.86 35.18 -3.53
C PHE A 232 0.71 36.19 -4.69
N THR A 233 -0.41 36.90 -4.76
CA THR A 233 -0.76 37.82 -5.87
C THR A 233 -0.85 39.28 -5.45
N GLY A 234 -0.82 39.58 -4.13
CA GLY A 234 -0.95 40.93 -3.58
C GLY A 234 -2.40 41.42 -3.42
N GLU A 235 -3.38 40.66 -3.92
CA GLU A 235 -4.81 40.99 -3.86
C GLU A 235 -5.57 39.81 -3.25
N ALA A 236 -6.44 40.10 -2.27
CA ALA A 236 -7.26 39.07 -1.63
C ALA A 236 -8.14 38.38 -2.68
N TYR A 237 -8.21 37.05 -2.64
CA TYR A 237 -9.06 36.30 -3.55
C TYR A 237 -10.52 36.67 -3.28
N THR A 238 -11.09 37.47 -4.16
CA THR A 238 -12.53 37.60 -4.28
C THR A 238 -13.00 36.39 -5.06
N PRO A 239 -13.99 35.62 -4.56
CA PRO A 239 -14.60 34.60 -5.37
C PRO A 239 -15.23 35.30 -6.56
N THR A 240 -14.57 35.22 -7.71
CA THR A 240 -15.20 35.47 -9.00
C THR A 240 -16.49 34.64 -8.97
N ALA A 241 -17.63 35.28 -9.27
CA ALA A 241 -18.88 34.56 -9.50
C ALA A 241 -18.55 33.29 -10.29
N PRO A 242 -19.09 32.12 -9.89
CA PRO A 242 -18.58 30.85 -10.35
C PRO A 242 -18.36 30.93 -11.85
N GLN A 243 -17.10 30.91 -12.28
CA GLN A 243 -16.84 30.37 -13.60
C GLN A 243 -17.49 28.99 -13.53
N GLU A 244 -18.37 28.70 -14.47
CA GLU A 244 -18.87 27.37 -14.76
C GLU A 244 -17.65 26.47 -15.00
N ALA A 245 -17.00 26.05 -13.92
CA ALA A 245 -16.29 24.81 -13.87
C ALA A 245 -17.36 23.81 -14.27
N LEU A 246 -17.20 23.20 -15.45
CA LEU A 246 -18.00 22.09 -15.91
C LEU A 246 -18.28 21.20 -14.70
N GLU A 247 -19.50 21.33 -14.18
CA GLU A 247 -20.06 20.34 -13.31
C GLU A 247 -20.09 19.09 -14.18
N SER A 248 -19.25 18.11 -13.85
CA SER A 248 -19.53 16.73 -14.17
C SER A 248 -20.94 16.46 -13.64
N SER A 249 -21.94 16.59 -14.51
CA SER A 249 -23.35 16.54 -14.18
C SER A 249 -23.69 15.09 -13.82
N SER A 250 -23.42 14.73 -12.57
CA SER A 250 -23.93 13.52 -11.93
C SER A 250 -25.41 13.69 -11.56
N GLY A 251 -26.21 14.28 -12.45
CA GLY A 251 -27.66 14.12 -12.49
C GLY A 251 -28.03 12.96 -13.42
N PRO A 252 -29.23 12.37 -13.31
CA PRO A 252 -29.70 11.37 -14.26
C PRO A 252 -29.73 12.00 -15.65
N ALA A 253 -28.88 11.53 -16.55
CA ALA A 253 -28.87 11.97 -17.94
C ALA A 253 -30.21 11.61 -18.59
N ALA A 254 -30.75 12.49 -19.43
CA ALA A 254 -31.88 12.13 -20.28
C ALA A 254 -31.48 10.89 -21.11
N THR A 255 -32.31 9.85 -21.09
CA THR A 255 -32.14 8.66 -21.91
C THR A 255 -32.95 8.83 -23.19
N GLY A 256 -32.40 8.35 -24.31
CA GLY A 256 -33.13 8.29 -25.57
C GLY A 256 -32.41 7.44 -26.60
N ASP A 257 -32.98 7.42 -27.81
CA ASP A 257 -32.47 6.60 -28.90
C ASP A 257 -31.23 7.26 -29.52
N LEU A 258 -30.19 6.46 -29.75
CA LEU A 258 -28.93 6.86 -30.39
C LEU A 258 -28.68 6.01 -31.62
N THR A 259 -28.44 6.63 -32.78
CA THR A 259 -28.03 5.92 -34.01
C THR A 259 -26.51 5.79 -34.07
N VAL A 260 -25.99 4.55 -34.02
CA VAL A 260 -24.57 4.23 -34.14
C VAL A 260 -24.30 3.58 -35.50
N TYR A 261 -23.32 4.12 -36.24
CA TYR A 261 -22.88 3.56 -37.51
C TYR A 261 -21.66 2.66 -37.34
N VAL A 262 -21.64 1.53 -38.05
CA VAL A 262 -20.57 0.52 -38.01
C VAL A 262 -20.10 0.22 -39.44
N PRO A 263 -18.80 0.27 -39.74
CA PRO A 263 -18.30 -0.07 -41.07
C PRO A 263 -18.42 -1.59 -41.34
N GLU A 264 -19.00 -1.96 -42.50
CA GLU A 264 -19.10 -3.34 -42.98
C GLU A 264 -18.51 -3.48 -44.40
N GLU A 265 -18.35 -4.72 -44.89
CA GLU A 265 -17.91 -4.99 -46.26
C GLU A 265 -18.95 -4.46 -47.27
N GLY A 266 -18.68 -3.30 -47.87
CA GLY A 266 -19.52 -2.70 -48.92
C GLY A 266 -20.44 -1.57 -48.46
N GLY A 267 -20.37 -1.12 -47.20
CA GLY A 267 -21.16 0.01 -46.71
C GLY A 267 -21.12 0.14 -45.19
N PHE A 268 -22.21 0.62 -44.60
CA PHE A 268 -22.34 0.80 -43.15
C PHE A 268 -23.59 0.11 -42.61
N ALA A 269 -23.47 -0.51 -41.44
CA ALA A 269 -24.62 -0.94 -40.65
C ALA A 269 -25.04 0.19 -39.71
N GLU A 270 -26.33 0.47 -39.63
CA GLU A 270 -26.94 1.43 -38.72
C GLU A 270 -27.60 0.68 -37.57
N TYR A 271 -27.21 0.98 -36.34
CA TYR A 271 -27.80 0.42 -35.13
C TYR A 271 -28.50 1.52 -34.33
N VAL A 272 -29.80 1.34 -34.07
CA VAL A 272 -30.55 2.19 -33.14
C VAL A 272 -30.39 1.60 -31.74
N VAL A 273 -29.74 2.34 -30.86
CA VAL A 273 -29.49 1.96 -29.46
C VAL A 273 -30.50 2.65 -28.56
N HIS A 274 -31.43 1.87 -28.02
CA HIS A 274 -32.48 2.37 -27.13
C HIS A 274 -31.95 2.66 -25.72
N ASP A 275 -32.58 3.62 -25.04
CA ASP A 275 -32.31 3.99 -23.65
C ASP A 275 -30.86 4.41 -23.35
N THR A 276 -30.17 5.01 -24.33
CA THR A 276 -28.78 5.44 -24.14
C THR A 276 -28.73 6.73 -23.31
N PRO A 277 -27.91 6.80 -22.23
CA PRO A 277 -27.67 8.06 -21.54
C PRO A 277 -27.01 9.06 -22.50
N TYR A 278 -27.56 10.27 -22.64
CA TYR A 278 -26.99 11.34 -23.48
C TYR A 278 -25.73 11.95 -22.83
N ARG A 279 -24.67 11.15 -22.72
CA ARG A 279 -23.33 11.58 -22.31
C ARG A 279 -22.33 11.18 -23.39
N PRO A 280 -21.37 12.05 -23.75
CA PRO A 280 -20.34 11.73 -24.75
C PRO A 280 -19.56 10.44 -24.46
N GLU A 281 -19.27 10.15 -23.19
CA GLU A 281 -18.59 8.91 -22.78
C GLU A 281 -19.41 7.66 -23.12
N ASP A 282 -20.72 7.69 -22.85
CA ASP A 282 -21.63 6.56 -23.06
C ASP A 282 -21.88 6.32 -24.56
N VAL A 283 -21.97 7.40 -25.34
CA VAL A 283 -22.03 7.37 -26.82
C VAL A 283 -20.81 6.68 -27.41
N LEU A 284 -19.61 7.13 -27.04
CA LEU A 284 -18.35 6.55 -27.53
C LEU A 284 -18.24 5.07 -27.12
N ARG A 285 -18.71 4.71 -25.93
CA ARG A 285 -18.69 3.33 -25.45
C ARG A 285 -19.57 2.42 -26.29
N GLN A 286 -20.77 2.87 -26.69
CA GLN A 286 -21.62 2.11 -27.62
C GLN A 286 -20.98 1.98 -29.00
N MET A 287 -20.30 3.02 -29.47
CA MET A 287 -19.54 2.96 -30.74
C MET A 287 -18.45 1.90 -30.68
N VAL A 288 -17.66 1.84 -29.61
CA VAL A 288 -16.62 0.81 -29.44
C VAL A 288 -17.25 -0.59 -29.34
N TYR A 289 -18.36 -0.73 -28.61
CA TYR A 289 -19.03 -2.01 -28.42
C TYR A 289 -19.57 -2.59 -29.73
N LEU A 290 -20.18 -1.76 -30.56
CA LEU A 290 -20.77 -2.16 -31.85
C LEU A 290 -19.74 -2.23 -32.98
N GLY A 291 -18.51 -1.74 -32.75
CA GLY A 291 -17.42 -1.72 -33.74
C GLY A 291 -17.40 -0.48 -34.64
N GLY A 292 -18.14 0.57 -34.28
CA GLY A 292 -18.11 1.89 -34.93
C GLY A 292 -16.92 2.77 -34.52
N ALA A 293 -16.17 2.37 -33.48
CA ALA A 293 -14.92 3.00 -33.06
C ALA A 293 -13.85 1.95 -32.71
N PRO A 294 -12.55 2.28 -32.71
CA PRO A 294 -11.49 1.32 -32.43
C PRO A 294 -11.60 0.71 -31.03
N ALA A 295 -11.23 -0.56 -30.92
CA ALA A 295 -11.26 -1.28 -29.65
C ALA A 295 -10.29 -0.66 -28.63
N GLY A 296 -10.78 -0.39 -27.42
CA GLY A 296 -9.98 0.15 -26.32
C GLY A 296 -9.91 1.67 -26.26
N VAL A 297 -10.51 2.39 -27.21
CA VAL A 297 -10.58 3.86 -27.19
C VAL A 297 -11.50 4.33 -26.06
N SER A 298 -11.05 5.35 -25.33
CA SER A 298 -11.85 6.07 -24.33
C SER A 298 -11.83 7.57 -24.58
N LEU A 299 -12.85 8.27 -24.07
CA LEU A 299 -12.94 9.72 -24.12
C LEU A 299 -12.18 10.31 -22.94
N LEU A 300 -11.18 11.16 -23.22
CA LEU A 300 -10.40 11.86 -22.19
C LEU A 300 -11.04 13.20 -21.83
N SER A 301 -11.58 13.90 -22.83
CA SER A 301 -12.38 15.11 -22.62
C SER A 301 -13.30 15.37 -23.82
N SER A 302 -14.41 16.05 -23.58
CA SER A 302 -15.26 16.60 -24.64
C SER A 302 -15.59 18.05 -24.32
N SER A 303 -15.42 18.93 -25.30
CA SER A 303 -15.88 20.31 -25.26
C SER A 303 -16.92 20.53 -26.35
N GLN A 304 -17.99 21.26 -26.03
CA GLN A 304 -18.98 21.70 -27.00
C GLN A 304 -19.17 23.21 -26.86
N GLU A 305 -18.91 23.95 -27.93
CA GLU A 305 -19.07 25.40 -27.99
C GLU A 305 -20.07 25.76 -29.11
N SER A 306 -21.31 26.05 -28.74
CA SER A 306 -22.39 26.45 -29.66
C SER A 306 -22.65 25.49 -30.84
N LEU A 307 -21.85 25.57 -31.91
CA LEU A 307 -21.94 24.79 -33.14
C LEU A 307 -20.70 23.91 -33.38
N SER A 308 -19.72 23.92 -32.46
CA SER A 308 -18.50 23.12 -32.56
C SER A 308 -18.41 22.09 -31.43
N ALA A 309 -17.89 20.90 -31.76
CA ALA A 309 -17.59 19.84 -30.81
C ALA A 309 -16.15 19.36 -30.98
N VAL A 310 -15.43 19.26 -29.86
CA VAL A 310 -14.05 18.77 -29.79
C VAL A 310 -14.01 17.59 -28.83
N TRP A 311 -13.64 16.42 -29.32
CA TRP A 311 -13.48 15.20 -28.51
C TRP A 311 -12.01 14.80 -28.48
N GLU A 312 -11.42 14.71 -27.28
CA GLU A 312 -10.08 14.20 -27.05
C GLU A 312 -10.18 12.72 -26.69
N LEU A 313 -9.55 11.87 -27.50
CA LEU A 313 -9.56 10.43 -27.39
C LEU A 313 -8.22 9.91 -26.85
N SER A 314 -8.26 8.70 -26.30
CA SER A 314 -7.07 7.99 -25.85
C SER A 314 -6.16 7.56 -27.01
N GLU A 315 -4.91 7.21 -26.69
CA GLU A 315 -3.85 6.87 -27.67
C GLU A 315 -4.26 5.75 -28.64
N GLU A 316 -5.14 4.84 -28.21
CA GLU A 316 -5.66 3.74 -29.02
C GLU A 316 -6.37 4.24 -30.29
N ALA A 317 -6.84 5.49 -30.34
CA ALA A 317 -7.45 6.07 -31.53
C ALA A 317 -6.45 6.25 -32.67
N SER A 318 -5.15 6.40 -32.35
CA SER A 318 -4.06 6.48 -33.34
C SER A 318 -3.82 5.18 -34.11
N SER A 319 -4.45 4.07 -33.70
CA SER A 319 -4.39 2.78 -34.40
C SER A 319 -5.12 2.78 -35.75
N LEU A 320 -5.94 3.79 -36.02
CA LEU A 320 -6.66 3.97 -37.27
C LEU A 320 -5.68 4.23 -38.43
N ALA A 321 -5.62 3.31 -39.38
CA ALA A 321 -4.79 3.44 -40.57
C ALA A 321 -5.45 2.80 -41.80
N GLY A 322 -5.08 3.30 -42.99
CA GLY A 322 -5.54 2.74 -44.26
C GLY A 322 -7.03 2.98 -44.54
N GLU A 323 -7.59 2.23 -45.48
CA GLU A 323 -8.99 2.38 -45.93
C GLU A 323 -10.00 1.96 -44.85
N GLU A 324 -9.66 0.97 -44.03
CA GLU A 324 -10.49 0.54 -42.89
C GLU A 324 -10.55 1.63 -41.82
N GLY A 325 -9.41 2.26 -41.51
CA GLY A 325 -9.37 3.37 -40.56
C GLY A 325 -10.17 4.59 -41.02
N GLU A 326 -10.17 4.88 -42.32
CA GLU A 326 -10.96 5.96 -42.91
C GLU A 326 -12.46 5.70 -42.78
N ARG A 327 -12.90 4.45 -43.03
CA ARG A 327 -14.30 4.06 -42.83
C ARG A 327 -14.73 4.13 -41.37
N THR A 328 -13.86 3.72 -40.44
CA THR A 328 -14.14 3.85 -39.01
C THR A 328 -14.21 5.33 -38.61
N LEU A 329 -13.30 6.19 -39.08
CA LEU A 329 -13.36 7.63 -38.84
C LEU A 329 -14.66 8.26 -39.38
N GLN A 330 -15.10 7.83 -40.55
CA GLN A 330 -16.36 8.25 -41.17
C GLN A 330 -17.58 7.78 -40.35
N ALA A 331 -17.58 6.54 -39.85
CA ALA A 331 -18.62 6.03 -38.97
C ALA A 331 -18.70 6.81 -37.64
N MET A 332 -17.54 7.18 -37.10
CA MET A 332 -17.45 8.01 -35.89
C MET A 332 -18.03 9.41 -36.13
N ALA A 333 -17.64 10.06 -37.21
CA ALA A 333 -18.14 11.39 -37.56
C ALA A 333 -19.67 11.40 -37.77
N ALA A 334 -20.22 10.41 -38.46
CA ALA A 334 -21.66 10.30 -38.68
C ALA A 334 -22.44 10.03 -37.39
N THR A 335 -21.91 9.19 -36.50
CA THR A 335 -22.54 8.89 -35.20
C THR A 335 -22.56 10.13 -34.30
N ILE A 336 -21.44 10.86 -34.24
CA ILE A 336 -21.32 12.09 -33.43
C ILE A 336 -22.16 13.23 -34.02
N GLY A 337 -22.18 13.36 -35.35
CA GLY A 337 -23.07 14.30 -36.04
C GLY A 337 -24.55 14.01 -35.76
N GLY A 338 -24.96 12.75 -35.78
CA GLY A 338 -26.31 12.35 -35.39
C GLY A 338 -26.64 12.63 -33.93
N TYR A 339 -25.66 12.46 -33.03
CA TYR A 339 -25.81 12.73 -31.59
C TYR A 339 -26.06 14.22 -31.28
N TYR A 340 -25.34 15.13 -31.94
CA TYR A 340 -25.54 16.58 -31.79
C TYR A 340 -26.62 17.15 -32.73
N GLY A 341 -27.10 16.35 -33.68
CA GLY A 341 -28.08 16.72 -34.70
C GLY A 341 -27.58 17.80 -35.66
N ASP A 342 -28.52 18.43 -36.38
CA ASP A 342 -28.24 19.47 -37.41
C ASP A 342 -27.60 20.76 -36.84
N SER A 343 -27.34 20.81 -35.53
CA SER A 343 -26.73 21.96 -34.85
C SER A 343 -25.20 21.94 -34.88
N LEU A 344 -24.57 20.85 -35.33
CA LEU A 344 -23.13 20.72 -35.37
C LEU A 344 -22.56 21.14 -36.74
N GLU A 345 -21.77 22.21 -36.77
CA GLU A 345 -21.08 22.70 -37.97
C GLU A 345 -19.59 22.29 -37.99
N GLU A 346 -18.97 22.17 -36.81
CA GLU A 346 -17.55 21.82 -36.66
C GLU A 346 -17.35 20.63 -35.70
N LEU A 347 -16.61 19.62 -36.15
CA LEU A 347 -16.25 18.42 -35.41
C LEU A 347 -14.74 18.17 -35.49
N SER A 348 -14.07 18.26 -34.34
CA SER A 348 -12.65 17.93 -34.18
C SER A 348 -12.51 16.71 -33.29
N LEU A 349 -11.98 15.61 -33.85
CA LEU A 349 -11.53 14.46 -33.07
C LEU A 349 -10.02 14.56 -32.88
N ARG A 350 -9.56 14.53 -31.63
CA ARG A 350 -8.15 14.70 -31.28
C ARG A 350 -7.63 13.49 -30.52
N CYS A 351 -6.33 13.24 -30.66
CA CYS A 351 -5.61 12.21 -29.93
C CYS A 351 -4.24 12.76 -29.56
N GLN A 352 -3.89 12.74 -28.27
CA GLN A 352 -2.64 13.32 -27.75
C GLN A 352 -2.47 14.81 -28.07
N GLY A 353 -3.58 15.56 -28.16
CA GLY A 353 -3.58 16.99 -28.49
C GLY A 353 -3.42 17.33 -29.98
N GLU A 354 -3.29 16.33 -30.86
CA GLU A 354 -3.25 16.50 -32.32
C GLU A 354 -4.57 16.04 -32.95
N GLU A 355 -4.94 16.63 -34.09
CA GLU A 355 -6.15 16.24 -34.81
C GLU A 355 -5.97 14.87 -35.47
N LEU A 356 -6.93 13.98 -35.24
CA LEU A 356 -6.91 12.62 -35.77
C LEU A 356 -7.10 12.65 -37.29
N THR A 357 -6.05 12.27 -38.01
CA THR A 357 -6.02 12.25 -39.48
C THR A 357 -5.80 10.83 -39.98
N VAL A 358 -6.63 10.38 -40.93
CA VAL A 358 -6.48 9.09 -41.60
C VAL A 358 -6.50 9.32 -43.11
N ASN A 359 -5.46 8.87 -43.82
CA ASN A 359 -5.25 9.14 -45.25
C ASN A 359 -5.35 10.64 -45.63
N GLY A 360 -4.98 11.54 -44.70
CA GLY A 360 -5.05 12.99 -44.91
C GLY A 360 -6.44 13.61 -44.79
N LYS A 361 -7.43 12.84 -44.30
CA LYS A 361 -8.79 13.32 -44.00
C LYS A 361 -9.03 13.35 -42.49
N THR A 362 -9.86 14.28 -42.04
CA THR A 362 -10.28 14.43 -40.64
C THR A 362 -11.75 14.06 -40.46
N ALA A 363 -12.22 14.02 -39.21
CA ALA A 363 -13.63 13.80 -38.92
C ALA A 363 -14.54 14.89 -39.51
N GLN A 364 -14.04 16.13 -39.62
CA GLN A 364 -14.75 17.25 -40.22
C GLN A 364 -15.11 16.97 -41.68
N ASP A 365 -14.21 16.35 -42.45
CA ASP A 365 -14.43 16.06 -43.87
C ASP A 365 -15.60 15.10 -44.12
N PHE A 366 -16.02 14.36 -43.08
CA PHE A 366 -17.10 13.39 -43.13
C PHE A 366 -18.39 13.85 -42.44
N LEU A 367 -18.36 15.00 -41.76
CA LEU A 367 -19.52 15.54 -41.07
C LEU A 367 -20.62 15.92 -42.07
N GLY A 368 -21.84 15.44 -41.86
CA GLY A 368 -22.98 15.66 -42.78
C GLY A 368 -22.93 14.84 -44.08
N GLY A 369 -21.95 13.96 -44.26
CA GLY A 369 -21.86 13.07 -45.42
C GLY A 369 -22.92 11.95 -45.38
N GLN A 370 -23.59 11.69 -46.51
CA GLN A 370 -24.54 10.58 -46.62
C GLN A 370 -23.78 9.24 -46.62
N LEU A 371 -24.10 8.38 -45.65
CA LEU A 371 -23.58 7.01 -45.59
C LEU A 371 -24.45 6.04 -46.41
N THR A 372 -23.82 5.10 -47.09
CA THR A 372 -24.53 4.01 -47.77
C THR A 372 -24.85 2.91 -46.74
N VAL A 373 -26.06 2.97 -46.19
CA VAL A 373 -26.53 1.99 -45.20
C VAL A 373 -26.92 0.68 -45.88
N THR A 374 -26.24 -0.40 -45.53
CA THR A 374 -26.46 -1.75 -46.07
C THR A 374 -27.38 -2.59 -45.20
N ARG A 375 -27.46 -2.26 -43.90
CA ARG A 375 -28.18 -3.03 -42.89
C ARG A 375 -28.61 -2.13 -41.73
N THR A 376 -29.80 -2.35 -41.20
CA THR A 376 -30.30 -1.69 -39.99
C THR A 376 -30.52 -2.71 -38.87
N GLY A 377 -30.30 -2.32 -37.62
CA GLY A 377 -30.50 -3.15 -36.44
C GLY A 377 -30.93 -2.34 -35.22
N GLU A 378 -31.55 -2.99 -34.24
CA GLU A 378 -31.97 -2.38 -32.98
C GLU A 378 -31.29 -3.12 -31.81
N THR A 379 -30.88 -2.39 -30.79
CA THR A 379 -30.24 -2.95 -29.59
C THR A 379 -30.51 -2.08 -28.38
N ASP A 380 -30.55 -2.67 -27.19
CA ASP A 380 -30.63 -1.90 -25.95
C ASP A 380 -29.23 -1.40 -25.54
N TYR A 381 -29.20 -0.29 -24.79
CA TYR A 381 -27.99 0.23 -24.17
C TYR A 381 -27.30 -0.81 -23.27
N ARG A 382 -25.97 -0.85 -23.32
CA ARG A 382 -25.14 -1.77 -22.52
C ARG A 382 -24.18 -1.00 -21.61
N GLU A 383 -24.36 -1.17 -20.31
CA GLU A 383 -23.53 -0.59 -19.24
C GLU A 383 -22.11 -1.17 -19.13
#